data_AF-A0AAV9NZM5-F1
#
_entry.id   AF-A0AAV9NZM5-F1
#
_cell.length_a   1.000
_cell.length_b   1.000
_cell.length_c   1.000
_cell.angle_alpha   90.00
_cell.angle_beta   90.00
_cell.angle_gamma   90.00
#
_symmetry.space_group_name_H-M   'P 1'
#
loop_
_entity.id
_entity.type
_entity.pdbx_description
1 polymer ?
#
loop_
_entity_poly.entity_id
_entity_poly.type
_entity_poly.pdbx_seq_one_letter_code
_entity_poly.pdbx_strand_id
1 'polypeptide(L)'
;MSDPNQPSIMTAFKKKRPSNGGTATTDRKNTQAPATKSSSFTTVAGKRDSSPTPTPVPASAQHKMSSPTATAEMSTKLQVTESIGDIFSAPNNSLLIHGCNCQASWSAGIAKAFKDHYPKAFQKKWTPDQLFGTAQLITPPNSAFPNSNATPSAPTNDEDEGFADDDADEAGDPETHFVGCLYTSRRYGKGKDTPKRILEATKPAMEDLLRKVKEWNDSVDENRKMKEVRMCKINSGLFNVPWEKTKEVLESIEVEEGGVAEVKVISLE
;
A
#
# COMPACT_ATOMS: atom_id res chain seq x y z
N MET A 1 -26.47 32.82 -38.49
CA MET A 1 -27.95 32.81 -38.44
C MET A 1 -28.35 31.50 -37.82
N SER A 2 -28.88 31.59 -36.61
CA SER A 2 -29.17 30.49 -35.69
C SER A 2 -30.52 29.87 -36.02
N ASP A 3 -30.62 28.54 -35.95
CA ASP A 3 -31.90 27.83 -35.93
C ASP A 3 -32.14 27.30 -34.49
N PRO A 4 -33.10 27.87 -33.73
CA PRO A 4 -33.26 27.58 -32.31
C PRO A 4 -34.49 26.69 -32.08
N ASN A 5 -34.39 25.38 -32.34
CA ASN A 5 -35.47 24.48 -31.90
C ASN A 5 -35.07 22.99 -31.80
N GLN A 6 -34.33 22.60 -30.77
CA GLN A 6 -34.47 21.24 -30.25
C GLN A 6 -34.40 21.17 -28.71
N PRO A 7 -35.36 20.47 -28.07
CA PRO A 7 -35.45 20.35 -26.62
C PRO A 7 -34.50 19.29 -26.05
N SER A 8 -34.01 19.61 -24.84
CA SER A 8 -33.17 18.79 -23.96
C SER A 8 -33.85 17.50 -23.51
N ILE A 9 -33.24 16.35 -23.81
CA ILE A 9 -33.61 15.04 -23.29
C ILE A 9 -32.85 14.74 -21.99
N MET A 10 -33.41 15.20 -20.87
CA MET A 10 -33.12 14.61 -19.56
C MET A 10 -33.75 13.23 -19.48
N THR A 11 -32.94 12.16 -19.44
CA THR A 11 -33.42 10.82 -19.08
C THR A 11 -32.83 10.41 -17.75
N ALA A 12 -33.64 10.55 -16.70
CA ALA A 12 -33.37 10.05 -15.36
C ALA A 12 -33.50 8.52 -15.32
N PHE A 13 -32.40 7.80 -15.09
CA PHE A 13 -32.44 6.37 -14.76
C PHE A 13 -32.65 6.18 -13.25
N LYS A 14 -33.91 6.12 -12.85
CA LYS A 14 -34.35 5.67 -11.51
C LYS A 14 -34.60 4.16 -11.58
N LYS A 15 -33.62 3.35 -11.16
CA LYS A 15 -33.82 1.89 -11.04
C LYS A 15 -34.13 1.50 -9.59
N LYS A 16 -35.28 0.81 -9.47
CA LYS A 16 -35.98 0.37 -8.27
C LYS A 16 -35.14 -0.61 -7.43
N ARG A 17 -35.17 -0.42 -6.11
CA ARG A 17 -34.93 -1.44 -5.08
C ARG A 17 -36.10 -2.43 -5.05
N PRO A 18 -35.88 -3.75 -4.92
CA PRO A 18 -36.90 -4.65 -4.41
C PRO A 18 -36.93 -4.60 -2.88
N SER A 19 -38.11 -4.29 -2.37
CA SER A 19 -38.57 -4.54 -1.00
C SER A 19 -38.74 -6.03 -0.76
N ASN A 20 -38.27 -6.52 0.39
CA ASN A 20 -38.86 -7.71 1.00
C ASN A 20 -39.02 -7.46 2.50
N GLY A 21 -40.26 -7.58 2.96
CA GLY A 21 -40.67 -7.45 4.35
C GLY A 21 -41.26 -8.75 4.87
N GLY A 22 -41.31 -8.85 6.20
CA GLY A 22 -41.95 -9.91 6.98
C GLY A 22 -40.92 -10.78 7.69
N THR A 23 -40.99 -11.07 8.98
CA THR A 23 -41.98 -10.79 10.04
C THR A 23 -41.29 -11.02 11.38
N ALA A 24 -41.76 -10.32 12.41
CA ALA A 24 -41.26 -10.37 13.78
C ALA A 24 -41.59 -11.70 14.49
N THR A 25 -40.69 -12.11 15.37
CA THR A 25 -41.04 -12.82 16.62
C THR A 25 -40.15 -12.34 17.75
N THR A 26 -40.81 -11.82 18.77
CA THR A 26 -40.36 -11.44 20.10
C THR A 26 -39.79 -12.62 20.88
N ASP A 27 -38.69 -12.41 21.60
CA ASP A 27 -38.52 -13.06 22.90
C ASP A 27 -37.70 -12.20 23.88
N ARG A 28 -38.31 -11.98 25.05
CA ARG A 28 -37.83 -11.22 26.20
C ARG A 28 -37.35 -12.21 27.28
N LYS A 29 -36.11 -12.09 27.75
CA LYS A 29 -35.63 -12.44 29.11
C LYS A 29 -34.39 -11.55 29.37
N ASN A 30 -34.37 -10.51 30.20
CA ASN A 30 -34.59 -10.36 31.65
C ASN A 30 -33.73 -11.27 32.54
N THR A 31 -32.56 -10.77 32.99
CA THR A 31 -31.96 -10.98 34.35
C THR A 31 -30.79 -9.99 34.49
N GLN A 32 -30.96 -8.84 35.14
CA GLN A 32 -30.73 -8.53 36.56
C GLN A 32 -29.25 -8.55 37.00
N ALA A 33 -28.76 -7.36 37.36
CA ALA A 33 -27.52 -7.10 38.09
C ALA A 33 -27.69 -7.38 39.59
N PRO A 34 -26.59 -7.52 40.35
CA PRO A 34 -26.57 -7.19 41.77
C PRO A 34 -25.70 -5.95 42.05
N ALA A 35 -26.18 -5.17 43.02
CA ALA A 35 -25.53 -3.99 43.59
C ALA A 35 -24.78 -4.33 44.90
N THR A 36 -24.12 -3.29 45.45
CA THR A 36 -23.62 -3.09 46.83
C THR A 36 -22.20 -3.62 47.09
N LYS A 37 -21.26 -2.96 47.81
CA LYS A 37 -21.25 -1.93 48.89
C LYS A 37 -19.93 -1.11 48.79
N SER A 38 -19.95 0.22 48.92
CA SER A 38 -19.56 1.02 50.10
C SER A 38 -18.29 0.58 50.85
N SER A 39 -17.26 1.45 50.87
CA SER A 39 -16.52 1.83 52.10
C SER A 39 -15.47 2.92 51.81
N SER A 40 -15.71 4.09 52.35
CA SER A 40 -14.77 5.20 52.59
C SER A 40 -14.13 5.07 53.98
N PHE A 41 -12.83 5.37 54.15
CA PHE A 41 -12.28 6.04 55.36
C PHE A 41 -10.82 6.52 55.20
N THR A 42 -10.67 7.85 55.12
CA THR A 42 -9.77 8.81 55.80
C THR A 42 -8.44 8.40 56.49
N THR A 43 -7.35 9.03 56.02
CA THR A 43 -6.27 9.84 56.68
C THR A 43 -5.72 9.53 58.09
N VAL A 44 -4.38 9.49 58.23
CA VAL A 44 -3.49 10.17 59.22
C VAL A 44 -2.03 10.11 58.66
N ALA A 45 -1.36 11.18 58.21
CA ALA A 45 -0.63 12.29 58.89
C ALA A 45 0.77 11.97 59.49
N GLY A 46 1.77 12.80 59.12
CA GLY A 46 3.12 12.90 59.73
C GLY A 46 4.23 12.99 58.66
N LYS A 47 4.89 14.09 58.25
CA LYS A 47 5.36 15.39 58.80
C LYS A 47 6.89 15.40 59.00
N ARG A 48 7.61 16.08 58.08
CA ARG A 48 8.92 16.80 58.21
C ARG A 48 10.15 15.92 58.56
N ASP A 49 11.41 16.20 58.23
CA ASP A 49 12.15 17.36 57.67
C ASP A 49 13.56 16.86 57.24
N SER A 50 14.32 17.74 56.58
CA SER A 50 15.80 17.83 56.52
C SER A 50 16.56 17.15 55.37
N SER A 51 17.10 18.02 54.51
CA SER A 51 18.27 17.80 53.66
C SER A 51 19.54 17.49 54.46
N PRO A 52 20.56 16.90 53.82
CA PRO A 52 21.75 17.72 53.58
C PRO A 52 22.42 17.53 52.20
N THR A 53 23.09 18.61 51.81
CA THR A 53 24.08 18.86 50.76
C THR A 53 24.93 17.68 50.25
N PRO A 54 25.22 17.60 48.93
CA PRO A 54 26.36 16.86 48.41
C PRO A 54 27.56 17.78 48.08
N THR A 55 28.72 17.45 48.65
CA THR A 55 30.05 18.00 48.34
C THR A 55 30.63 17.30 47.08
N PRO A 56 31.42 17.98 46.23
CA PRO A 56 31.91 17.40 44.97
C PRO A 56 33.21 16.61 45.16
N VAL A 57 33.39 15.54 44.37
CA VAL A 57 34.67 14.84 44.20
C VAL A 57 35.14 14.93 42.74
N PRO A 58 36.46 15.02 42.50
CA PRO A 58 37.02 15.65 41.30
C PRO A 58 37.23 14.71 40.12
N ALA A 59 37.34 15.38 38.96
CA ALA A 59 37.53 14.85 37.62
C ALA A 59 38.71 13.88 37.48
N SER A 60 38.47 12.79 36.74
CA SER A 60 39.51 11.91 36.22
C SER A 60 39.58 12.00 34.69
N ALA A 61 40.76 12.38 34.22
CA ALA A 61 41.36 12.22 32.89
C ALA A 61 40.44 11.95 31.68
N GLN A 62 40.22 12.98 30.86
CA GLN A 62 39.80 12.82 29.47
C GLN A 62 40.98 12.32 28.62
N HIS A 63 40.96 11.04 28.29
CA HIS A 63 41.70 10.52 27.15
C HIS A 63 40.93 10.86 25.86
N LYS A 64 41.57 11.67 25.03
CA LYS A 64 41.22 12.03 23.66
C LYS A 64 41.13 10.75 22.82
N MET A 65 39.92 10.23 22.64
CA MET A 65 39.62 9.27 21.57
C MET A 65 39.08 10.04 20.37
N SER A 66 39.90 10.06 19.33
CA SER A 66 39.55 10.51 18.00
C SER A 66 38.40 9.65 17.48
N SER A 67 37.23 10.23 17.30
CA SER A 67 36.13 9.55 16.61
C SER A 67 36.52 9.28 15.15
N PRO A 68 36.22 8.09 14.61
CA PRO A 68 36.40 7.81 13.19
C PRO A 68 35.44 8.68 12.38
N THR A 69 35.98 9.30 11.34
CA THR A 69 35.24 9.94 10.26
C THR A 69 34.19 8.98 9.73
N ALA A 70 32.92 9.26 10.04
CA ALA A 70 31.81 8.63 9.36
C ALA A 70 31.82 9.13 7.91
N THR A 71 32.18 8.24 6.98
CA THR A 71 31.85 8.40 5.58
C THR A 71 30.33 8.50 5.51
N ALA A 72 29.81 9.70 5.26
CA ALA A 72 28.39 9.87 4.99
C ALA A 72 28.12 9.21 3.64
N GLU A 73 27.70 7.95 3.68
CA GLU A 73 27.09 7.28 2.53
C GLU A 73 25.87 8.11 2.13
N MET A 74 25.86 8.60 0.90
CA MET A 74 24.77 9.41 0.35
C MET A 74 23.54 8.50 0.16
N SER A 75 22.77 8.30 1.23
CA SER A 75 21.52 7.55 1.18
C SER A 75 20.51 8.31 0.30
N THR A 76 20.04 7.65 -0.77
CA THR A 76 19.05 8.22 -1.69
C THR A 76 17.65 7.93 -1.15
N LYS A 77 16.81 8.95 -1.05
CA LYS A 77 15.42 8.78 -0.62
C LYS A 77 14.49 8.50 -1.79
N LEU A 78 13.40 7.79 -1.53
CA LEU A 78 12.36 7.50 -2.51
C LEU A 78 11.68 8.79 -2.98
N GLN A 79 11.71 9.04 -4.28
CA GLN A 79 11.02 10.18 -4.89
C GLN A 79 9.57 9.82 -5.20
N VAL A 80 8.65 10.73 -4.86
CA VAL A 80 7.22 10.57 -5.08
C VAL A 80 6.73 11.69 -5.99
N THR A 81 6.45 11.37 -7.25
CA THR A 81 5.91 12.30 -8.25
C THR A 81 4.41 12.08 -8.39
N GLU A 82 3.62 13.14 -8.55
CA GLU A 82 2.16 13.05 -8.67
C GLU A 82 1.71 13.50 -10.06
N SER A 83 0.79 12.77 -10.69
CA SER A 83 0.15 13.15 -11.94
C SER A 83 -1.31 12.68 -12.00
N ILE A 84 -2.05 13.27 -12.95
CA ILE A 84 -3.45 12.93 -13.21
C ILE A 84 -3.50 11.90 -14.35
N GLY A 85 -4.31 10.85 -14.18
CA GLY A 85 -4.49 9.82 -15.21
C GLY A 85 -5.11 8.54 -14.69
N ASP A 86 -5.17 7.54 -15.56
CA ASP A 86 -5.52 6.16 -15.20
C ASP A 86 -4.24 5.37 -14.90
N ILE A 87 -4.18 4.79 -13.70
CA ILE A 87 -3.07 3.93 -13.28
C ILE A 87 -2.94 2.68 -14.16
N PHE A 88 -4.05 2.19 -14.73
CA PHE A 88 -4.06 0.98 -15.56
C PHE A 88 -3.58 1.24 -16.99
N SER A 89 -3.46 2.50 -17.43
CA SER A 89 -2.83 2.91 -18.69
C SER A 89 -1.31 2.97 -18.58
N ALA A 90 -0.72 2.02 -17.85
CA ALA A 90 0.72 1.91 -17.71
C ALA A 90 1.36 1.19 -18.90
N PRO A 91 2.62 1.47 -19.24
CA PRO A 91 3.33 0.76 -20.29
C PRO A 91 3.74 -0.65 -19.83
N ASN A 92 4.11 -1.50 -20.79
CA ASN A 92 4.58 -2.85 -20.52
C ASN A 92 5.69 -2.90 -19.45
N ASN A 93 5.71 -3.98 -18.66
CA ASN A 93 6.64 -4.19 -17.55
C ASN A 93 6.56 -3.11 -16.45
N SER A 94 5.41 -2.44 -16.29
CA SER A 94 5.16 -1.57 -15.12
C SER A 94 4.70 -2.35 -13.90
N LEU A 95 5.12 -1.90 -12.72
CA LEU A 95 4.57 -2.33 -11.43
C LEU A 95 3.46 -1.38 -10.98
N LEU A 96 2.26 -1.91 -10.76
CA LEU A 96 1.11 -1.17 -10.25
C LEU A 96 0.85 -1.52 -8.79
N ILE A 97 0.95 -0.50 -7.92
CA ILE A 97 0.86 -0.66 -6.48
C ILE A 97 -0.50 -0.17 -5.97
N HIS A 98 -1.10 -0.95 -5.07
CA HIS A 98 -2.28 -0.54 -4.32
C HIS A 98 -2.21 -0.93 -2.84
N GLY A 99 -2.96 -0.19 -2.00
CA GLY A 99 -3.15 -0.52 -0.59
C GLY A 99 -4.14 -1.66 -0.40
N CYS A 100 -3.76 -2.63 0.43
CA CYS A 100 -4.47 -3.89 0.67
C CYS A 100 -4.74 -4.12 2.15
N ASN A 101 -5.74 -4.98 2.41
CA ASN A 101 -5.99 -5.54 3.73
C ASN A 101 -5.43 -6.97 3.83
N CYS A 102 -5.08 -7.42 5.04
CA CYS A 102 -4.52 -8.75 5.28
C CYS A 102 -5.54 -9.89 5.10
N GLN A 103 -6.82 -9.58 4.87
CA GLN A 103 -7.84 -10.59 4.51
C GLN A 103 -7.90 -10.83 2.99
N ALA A 104 -6.96 -10.23 2.23
CA ALA A 104 -6.87 -10.31 0.78
C ALA A 104 -8.21 -9.98 0.09
N SER A 105 -8.99 -9.05 0.65
CA SER A 105 -10.29 -8.67 0.08
C SER A 105 -10.13 -7.57 -0.95
N TRP A 106 -10.41 -7.89 -2.21
CA TRP A 106 -10.43 -6.96 -3.36
C TRP A 106 -11.87 -6.69 -3.82
N SER A 107 -12.72 -6.26 -2.88
CA SER A 107 -14.17 -6.17 -3.10
C SER A 107 -14.71 -4.75 -3.34
N ALA A 108 -13.89 -3.72 -3.14
CA ALA A 108 -14.31 -2.33 -3.26
C ALA A 108 -13.16 -1.39 -3.64
N GLY A 109 -13.51 -0.19 -4.11
CA GLY A 109 -12.56 0.86 -4.49
C GLY A 109 -11.56 0.39 -5.54
N ILE A 110 -10.34 0.94 -5.48
CA ILE A 110 -9.25 0.60 -6.39
C ILE A 110 -8.94 -0.90 -6.40
N ALA A 111 -9.03 -1.59 -5.25
CA ALA A 111 -8.78 -3.03 -5.19
C ALA A 111 -9.77 -3.84 -6.04
N LYS A 112 -11.02 -3.40 -6.15
CA LYS A 112 -11.98 -4.01 -7.08
C LYS A 112 -11.55 -3.81 -8.54
N ALA A 113 -11.10 -2.61 -8.90
CA ALA A 113 -10.60 -2.34 -10.26
C ALA A 113 -9.39 -3.22 -10.59
N PHE A 114 -8.42 -3.37 -9.67
CA PHE A 114 -7.32 -4.33 -9.81
C PHE A 114 -7.81 -5.76 -10.02
N LYS A 115 -8.89 -6.19 -9.34
CA LYS A 115 -9.48 -7.52 -9.53
C LYS A 115 -10.08 -7.68 -10.92
N ASP A 116 -10.75 -6.64 -11.42
CA ASP A 116 -11.39 -6.66 -12.74
C ASP A 116 -10.33 -6.67 -13.87
N HIS A 117 -9.24 -5.91 -13.72
CA HIS A 117 -8.13 -5.86 -14.68
C HIS A 117 -7.18 -7.07 -14.60
N TYR A 118 -6.91 -7.57 -13.39
CA TYR A 118 -5.94 -8.65 -13.13
C TYR A 118 -6.58 -9.83 -12.36
N PRO A 119 -7.59 -10.52 -12.91
CA PRO A 119 -8.31 -11.58 -12.21
C PRO A 119 -7.42 -12.78 -11.83
N LYS A 120 -6.35 -13.04 -12.59
CA LYS A 120 -5.35 -14.09 -12.31
C LYS A 120 -4.50 -13.76 -11.08
N ALA A 121 -4.25 -12.46 -10.80
CA ALA A 121 -3.46 -12.02 -9.65
C ALA A 121 -4.16 -12.31 -8.30
N PHE A 122 -5.49 -12.41 -8.31
CA PHE A 122 -6.32 -12.62 -7.12
C PHE A 122 -6.30 -14.07 -6.56
N GLN A 123 -5.31 -14.89 -6.91
CA GLN A 123 -5.31 -16.33 -6.61
C GLN A 123 -4.17 -16.73 -5.67
N LYS A 124 -4.26 -16.35 -4.38
CA LYS A 124 -3.41 -16.96 -3.34
C LYS A 124 -4.04 -16.83 -1.96
N LYS A 125 -4.06 -17.94 -1.21
CA LYS A 125 -4.45 -17.95 0.21
C LYS A 125 -3.21 -17.64 1.05
N TRP A 126 -3.31 -16.60 1.87
CA TRP A 126 -2.30 -16.19 2.83
C TRP A 126 -2.90 -16.17 4.24
N THR A 127 -2.06 -16.32 5.26
CA THR A 127 -2.48 -16.12 6.66
C THR A 127 -2.38 -14.64 7.03
N PRO A 128 -3.48 -13.98 7.47
CA PRO A 128 -3.51 -12.53 7.68
C PRO A 128 -2.44 -11.96 8.62
N ASP A 129 -2.04 -12.72 9.64
CA ASP A 129 -1.12 -12.22 10.67
C ASP A 129 0.32 -12.03 10.17
N GLN A 130 0.71 -12.73 9.11
CA GLN A 130 2.03 -12.58 8.48
C GLN A 130 2.08 -11.47 7.43
N LEU A 131 0.94 -10.92 7.06
CA LEU A 131 0.86 -9.93 5.99
C LEU A 131 1.03 -8.49 6.50
N PHE A 132 0.66 -8.20 7.75
CA PHE A 132 0.64 -6.80 8.20
C PHE A 132 2.04 -6.16 8.17
N GLY A 133 2.20 -5.09 7.40
CA GLY A 133 3.49 -4.43 7.20
C GLY A 133 4.41 -5.13 6.20
N THR A 134 3.88 -6.02 5.35
CA THR A 134 4.60 -6.64 4.23
C THR A 134 3.88 -6.32 2.91
N ALA A 135 4.48 -6.75 1.80
CA ALA A 135 3.89 -6.65 0.49
C ALA A 135 3.87 -7.97 -0.26
N GLN A 136 2.99 -8.09 -1.24
CA GLN A 136 3.05 -9.15 -2.25
C GLN A 136 3.44 -8.53 -3.59
N LEU A 137 4.49 -9.06 -4.20
CA LEU A 137 4.78 -8.85 -5.61
C LEU A 137 4.13 -10.00 -6.40
N ILE A 138 3.23 -9.67 -7.31
CA ILE A 138 2.57 -10.61 -8.21
C ILE A 138 3.12 -10.37 -9.60
N THR A 139 3.70 -11.42 -10.17
CA THR A 139 4.33 -11.36 -11.47
C THR A 139 3.31 -11.64 -12.59
N PRO A 140 3.53 -11.13 -13.82
CA PRO A 140 2.65 -11.38 -14.93
C PRO A 140 2.53 -12.88 -15.27
N PRO A 141 1.42 -13.37 -15.83
CA PRO A 141 1.19 -14.81 -16.06
C PRO A 141 2.28 -15.49 -16.91
N ASN A 142 2.84 -14.78 -17.88
CA ASN A 142 3.87 -15.27 -18.79
C ASN A 142 5.29 -15.00 -18.28
N SER A 143 5.44 -14.53 -17.04
CA SER A 143 6.72 -14.13 -16.48
C SER A 143 7.52 -15.29 -15.87
N ALA A 144 7.22 -16.56 -16.19
CA ALA A 144 7.79 -17.71 -15.50
C ALA A 144 9.28 -17.50 -15.16
N PHE A 145 9.61 -17.64 -13.87
CA PHE A 145 10.99 -17.66 -13.42
C PHE A 145 11.78 -18.65 -14.30
N PRO A 146 13.04 -18.36 -14.67
CA PRO A 146 13.82 -19.22 -15.56
C PRO A 146 14.16 -20.63 -15.00
N ASN A 147 13.46 -21.14 -13.98
CA ASN A 147 13.69 -22.48 -13.42
C ASN A 147 12.49 -23.44 -13.41
N SER A 148 11.36 -23.12 -14.03
CA SER A 148 10.39 -24.17 -14.39
C SER A 148 10.63 -24.54 -15.85
N ASN A 149 10.76 -25.84 -16.11
CA ASN A 149 10.93 -26.45 -17.45
C ASN A 149 9.68 -26.23 -18.35
N ALA A 150 9.18 -25.00 -18.46
CA ALA A 150 8.30 -24.59 -19.53
C ALA A 150 9.20 -24.23 -20.71
N THR A 151 9.29 -25.17 -21.65
CA THR A 151 9.85 -24.93 -22.97
C THR A 151 9.21 -23.65 -23.53
N PRO A 152 9.96 -22.60 -23.87
CA PRO A 152 9.38 -21.49 -24.61
C PRO A 152 8.80 -22.08 -25.89
N SER A 153 7.50 -21.87 -26.09
CA SER A 153 6.84 -22.20 -27.35
C SER A 153 7.61 -21.43 -28.41
N ALA A 154 8.19 -22.15 -29.38
CA ALA A 154 8.99 -21.56 -30.43
C ALA A 154 8.20 -20.42 -31.10
N PRO A 155 8.85 -19.29 -31.43
CA PRO A 155 8.23 -18.30 -32.29
C PRO A 155 7.93 -18.97 -33.63
N THR A 156 6.67 -18.95 -34.04
CA THR A 156 6.29 -19.20 -35.42
C THR A 156 6.88 -18.06 -36.23
N ASN A 157 7.94 -18.35 -36.97
CA ASN A 157 8.51 -17.45 -37.96
C ASN A 157 7.46 -17.22 -39.05
N ASP A 158 6.66 -16.18 -38.90
CA ASP A 158 6.07 -15.47 -40.02
C ASP A 158 6.77 -14.11 -40.05
N GLU A 159 7.71 -14.00 -40.99
CA GLU A 159 8.53 -12.81 -41.23
C GLU A 159 7.65 -11.69 -41.78
N ASP A 160 7.07 -10.88 -40.89
CA ASP A 160 6.60 -9.54 -41.24
C ASP A 160 7.55 -8.54 -40.56
N GLU A 161 8.51 -8.07 -41.37
CA GLU A 161 9.48 -7.02 -41.05
C GLU A 161 8.73 -5.68 -40.89
N GLY A 162 7.98 -5.56 -39.80
CA GLY A 162 7.44 -4.31 -39.31
C GLY A 162 8.52 -3.60 -38.51
N PHE A 163 9.11 -2.56 -39.11
CA PHE A 163 9.90 -1.54 -38.41
C PHE A 163 9.15 -1.13 -37.14
N ALA A 164 9.66 -1.53 -35.97
CA ALA A 164 9.13 -1.05 -34.71
C ALA A 164 9.59 0.40 -34.55
N ASP A 165 8.67 1.34 -34.77
CA ASP A 165 8.84 2.72 -34.37
C ASP A 165 9.02 2.74 -32.84
N ASP A 166 10.28 2.90 -32.41
CA ASP A 166 10.66 3.37 -31.08
C ASP A 166 10.14 4.80 -30.93
N ASP A 167 8.93 4.99 -30.38
CA ASP A 167 8.56 6.11 -29.50
C ASP A 167 7.04 6.20 -29.24
N ALA A 168 6.72 6.55 -27.98
CA ALA A 168 5.44 7.08 -27.45
C ALA A 168 4.38 6.10 -26.89
N ASP A 169 4.24 6.15 -25.56
CA ASP A 169 2.99 6.36 -24.81
C ASP A 169 1.75 5.50 -25.09
N GLU A 170 1.89 4.33 -25.70
CA GLU A 170 0.78 3.37 -25.81
C GLU A 170 0.58 2.57 -24.51
N ALA A 171 -0.68 2.41 -24.11
CA ALA A 171 -1.04 1.63 -22.93
C ALA A 171 -0.60 0.17 -23.11
N GLY A 172 0.17 -0.36 -22.17
CA GLY A 172 0.72 -1.71 -22.21
C GLY A 172 -0.32 -2.81 -22.00
N ASP A 173 0.02 -4.02 -22.45
CA ASP A 173 -0.80 -5.21 -22.25
C ASP A 173 -0.90 -5.54 -20.74
N PRO A 174 -2.11 -5.62 -20.16
CA PRO A 174 -2.34 -6.08 -18.79
C PRO A 174 -1.64 -7.40 -18.43
N GLU A 175 -1.37 -8.29 -19.39
CA GLU A 175 -0.63 -9.53 -19.16
C GLU A 175 0.88 -9.34 -18.92
N THR A 176 1.40 -8.12 -19.06
CA THR A 176 2.81 -7.76 -18.80
C THR A 176 3.01 -6.91 -17.54
N HIS A 177 1.92 -6.48 -16.91
CA HIS A 177 1.98 -5.69 -15.68
C HIS A 177 2.25 -6.55 -14.45
N PHE A 178 3.03 -5.99 -13.53
CA PHE A 178 3.22 -6.51 -12.18
C PHE A 178 2.22 -5.86 -11.24
N VAL A 179 1.77 -6.58 -10.22
CA VAL A 179 0.87 -6.05 -9.18
C VAL A 179 1.56 -6.09 -7.83
N GLY A 180 1.62 -4.94 -7.16
CA GLY A 180 2.17 -4.76 -5.81
C GLY A 180 1.07 -4.53 -4.78
N CYS A 181 0.87 -5.48 -3.86
CA CYS A 181 -0.14 -5.38 -2.81
C CYS A 181 0.52 -4.97 -1.49
N LEU A 182 0.29 -3.75 -0.99
CA LEU A 182 0.81 -3.31 0.31
C LEU A 182 -0.19 -3.62 1.43
N TYR A 183 0.16 -4.48 2.38
CA TYR A 183 -0.75 -4.90 3.44
C TYR A 183 -0.68 -3.98 4.66
N THR A 184 -1.42 -2.88 4.59
CA THR A 184 -1.36 -1.80 5.59
C THR A 184 -2.49 -1.85 6.62
N SER A 185 -3.48 -2.74 6.45
CA SER A 185 -4.50 -3.00 7.47
C SER A 185 -4.85 -4.48 7.60
N ARG A 186 -5.00 -4.97 8.84
CA ARG A 186 -5.40 -6.35 9.17
C ARG A 186 -6.81 -6.70 8.70
N ARG A 187 -7.69 -5.70 8.60
CA ARG A 187 -9.12 -5.84 8.29
C ARG A 187 -9.52 -4.75 7.29
N TYR A 188 -10.77 -4.77 6.83
CA TYR A 188 -11.30 -3.74 5.91
C TYR A 188 -12.68 -3.23 6.35
N GLY A 189 -13.21 -2.24 5.62
CA GLY A 189 -14.53 -1.67 5.88
C GLY A 189 -14.60 -0.95 7.23
N LYS A 190 -15.59 -1.30 8.06
CA LYS A 190 -15.75 -0.72 9.41
C LYS A 190 -14.70 -1.22 10.40
N GLY A 191 -14.07 -2.37 10.12
CA GLY A 191 -13.09 -3.00 10.99
C GLY A 191 -11.64 -2.66 10.65
N LYS A 192 -11.39 -1.80 9.65
CA LYS A 192 -10.04 -1.37 9.27
C LYS A 192 -9.28 -0.78 10.46
N ASP A 193 -7.95 -0.87 10.38
CA ASP A 193 -7.08 -0.27 11.38
C ASP A 193 -7.17 1.26 11.39
N THR A 194 -6.68 1.86 12.46
CA THR A 194 -6.63 3.32 12.58
C THR A 194 -5.61 3.91 11.60
N PRO A 195 -5.77 5.18 11.19
CA PRO A 195 -4.79 5.85 10.33
C PRO A 195 -3.35 5.75 10.84
N LYS A 196 -3.15 5.84 12.16
CA LYS A 196 -1.83 5.67 12.78
C LYS A 196 -1.23 4.29 12.49
N ARG A 197 -1.99 3.22 12.72
CA ARG A 197 -1.55 1.83 12.48
C ARG A 197 -1.30 1.56 11.00
N ILE A 198 -2.11 2.15 10.13
CA ILE A 198 -1.93 2.07 8.67
C ILE A 198 -0.61 2.71 8.25
N LEU A 199 -0.30 3.90 8.76
CA LEU A 199 0.97 4.59 8.48
C LEU A 199 2.18 3.80 9.03
N GLU A 200 2.08 3.26 10.26
CA GLU A 200 3.12 2.39 10.85
C GLU A 200 3.43 1.16 9.97
N ALA A 201 2.42 0.60 9.30
CA ALA A 201 2.61 -0.54 8.39
C ALA A 201 3.01 -0.14 6.97
N THR A 202 2.81 1.13 6.57
CA THR A 202 3.05 1.57 5.18
C THR A 202 4.53 1.54 4.83
N LYS A 203 5.41 2.07 5.70
CA LYS A 203 6.87 2.06 5.50
C LYS A 203 7.42 0.63 5.30
N PRO A 204 7.26 -0.30 6.26
CA PRO A 204 7.83 -1.63 6.11
C PRO A 204 7.19 -2.42 4.95
N ALA A 205 5.91 -2.19 4.63
CA ALA A 205 5.28 -2.82 3.46
C ALA A 205 5.93 -2.34 2.15
N MET A 206 6.19 -1.05 2.04
CA MET A 206 6.82 -0.47 0.85
C MET A 206 8.29 -0.93 0.73
N GLU A 207 9.06 -0.89 1.82
CA GLU A 207 10.44 -1.42 1.86
C GLU A 207 10.50 -2.89 1.42
N ASP A 208 9.59 -3.73 1.94
CA ASP A 208 9.49 -5.13 1.56
C ASP A 208 9.14 -5.33 0.07
N LEU A 209 8.31 -4.45 -0.50
CA LEU A 209 8.02 -4.47 -1.94
C LEU A 209 9.25 -4.07 -2.76
N LEU A 210 9.91 -2.97 -2.41
CA LEU A 210 11.07 -2.46 -3.14
C LEU A 210 12.21 -3.49 -3.15
N ARG A 211 12.45 -4.18 -2.02
CA ARG A 211 13.39 -5.30 -1.94
C ARG A 211 13.03 -6.42 -2.92
N LYS A 212 11.76 -6.84 -2.97
CA LYS A 212 11.29 -7.87 -3.92
C LYS A 212 11.43 -7.45 -5.38
N VAL A 213 11.22 -6.17 -5.68
CA VAL A 213 11.43 -5.61 -7.02
C VAL A 213 12.89 -5.67 -7.41
N LYS A 214 13.80 -5.30 -6.50
CA LYS A 214 15.23 -5.40 -6.72
C LYS A 214 15.66 -6.85 -6.98
N GLU A 215 15.24 -7.79 -6.12
CA GLU A 215 15.53 -9.22 -6.29
C GLU A 215 15.02 -9.75 -7.63
N TRP A 216 13.82 -9.33 -8.05
CA TRP A 216 13.29 -9.68 -9.37
C TRP A 216 14.19 -9.14 -10.49
N ASN A 217 14.47 -7.84 -10.48
CA ASN A 217 15.26 -7.18 -11.51
C ASN A 217 16.69 -7.74 -11.60
N ASP A 218 17.31 -8.11 -10.48
CA ASP A 218 18.64 -8.73 -10.45
C ASP A 218 18.63 -10.17 -11.02
N SER A 219 17.46 -10.82 -11.06
CA SER A 219 17.30 -12.22 -11.49
C SER A 219 16.90 -12.42 -12.96
N VAL A 220 16.65 -11.33 -13.70
CA VAL A 220 16.15 -11.35 -15.07
C VAL A 220 16.98 -10.46 -15.99
N ASP A 221 16.94 -10.75 -17.29
CA ASP A 221 17.55 -9.91 -18.32
C ASP A 221 16.89 -8.52 -18.41
N GLU A 222 17.61 -7.54 -18.97
CA GLU A 222 17.18 -6.14 -19.09
C GLU A 222 15.78 -5.98 -19.72
N ASN A 223 15.42 -6.81 -20.69
CA ASN A 223 14.12 -6.76 -21.37
C ASN A 223 12.92 -7.16 -20.47
N ARG A 224 13.17 -7.85 -19.36
CA ARG A 224 12.17 -8.34 -18.41
C ARG A 224 12.15 -7.57 -17.09
N LYS A 225 13.08 -6.62 -16.92
CA LYS A 225 13.10 -5.74 -15.74
C LYS A 225 11.88 -4.84 -15.74
N MET A 226 11.44 -4.50 -14.52
CA MET A 226 10.41 -3.50 -14.34
C MET A 226 10.94 -2.14 -14.80
N LYS A 227 10.23 -1.49 -15.71
CA LYS A 227 10.63 -0.21 -16.29
C LYS A 227 10.10 0.99 -15.50
N GLU A 228 8.98 0.82 -14.83
CA GLU A 228 8.27 1.89 -14.15
C GLU A 228 7.52 1.36 -12.93
N VAL A 229 7.39 2.20 -11.89
CA VAL A 229 6.54 1.92 -10.74
C VAL A 229 5.47 3.02 -10.62
N ARG A 230 4.20 2.59 -10.66
CA ARG A 230 3.03 3.45 -10.47
C ARG A 230 2.25 3.01 -9.25
N MET A 231 1.63 3.97 -8.57
CA MET A 231 0.68 3.69 -7.49
C MET A 231 -0.50 4.67 -7.55
N CYS A 232 -1.63 4.30 -6.95
CA CYS A 232 -2.67 5.28 -6.66
C CYS A 232 -2.30 6.06 -5.39
N LYS A 233 -3.09 7.07 -4.99
CA LYS A 233 -3.00 7.65 -3.64
C LYS A 233 -3.40 6.62 -2.57
N ILE A 234 -2.51 5.67 -2.27
CA ILE A 234 -2.77 4.56 -1.36
C ILE A 234 -3.21 5.08 0.01
N ASN A 235 -4.01 4.28 0.72
CA ASN A 235 -4.63 4.62 2.01
C ASN A 235 -5.65 5.78 2.01
N SER A 236 -5.70 6.65 0.98
CA SER A 236 -6.55 7.85 0.97
C SER A 236 -8.03 7.61 0.72
N GLY A 237 -8.38 6.50 0.06
CA GLY A 237 -9.77 6.12 -0.21
C GLY A 237 -10.47 5.47 1.00
N LEU A 238 -10.83 4.19 0.89
CA LEU A 238 -11.62 3.48 1.91
C LEU A 238 -10.93 3.36 3.28
N PHE A 239 -9.61 3.50 3.32
CA PHE A 239 -8.81 3.54 4.54
C PHE A 239 -8.83 4.92 5.23
N ASN A 240 -9.24 5.98 4.52
CA ASN A 240 -9.47 7.32 5.07
C ASN A 240 -8.27 7.89 5.82
N VAL A 241 -7.06 7.70 5.27
CA VAL A 241 -5.83 8.32 5.75
C VAL A 241 -5.52 9.54 4.86
N PRO A 242 -5.33 10.75 5.42
CA PRO A 242 -4.91 11.90 4.62
C PRO A 242 -3.67 11.56 3.77
N TRP A 243 -3.74 11.89 2.48
CA TRP A 243 -2.72 11.49 1.52
C TRP A 243 -1.34 12.03 1.90
N GLU A 244 -1.28 13.26 2.39
CA GLU A 244 -0.05 13.96 2.77
C GLU A 244 0.75 13.18 3.83
N LYS A 245 0.06 12.54 4.77
CA LYS A 245 0.71 11.70 5.79
C LYS A 245 1.28 10.42 5.20
N THR A 246 0.61 9.87 4.20
CA THR A 246 1.10 8.67 3.49
C THR A 246 2.29 9.03 2.63
N LYS A 247 2.23 10.15 1.92
CA LYS A 247 3.34 10.70 1.13
C LYS A 247 4.59 10.96 1.98
N GLU A 248 4.45 11.59 3.14
CA GLU A 248 5.55 11.81 4.10
C GLU A 248 6.24 10.49 4.49
N VAL A 249 5.45 9.44 4.73
CA VAL A 249 6.00 8.11 5.04
C VAL A 249 6.78 7.55 3.85
N LEU A 250 6.26 7.67 2.62
CA LEU A 250 6.93 7.19 1.41
C LEU A 250 8.25 7.94 1.15
N GLU A 251 8.26 9.26 1.26
CA GLU A 251 9.45 10.11 1.09
C GLU A 251 10.50 9.90 2.20
N SER A 252 10.14 9.25 3.31
CA SER A 252 11.07 8.87 4.38
C SER A 252 11.80 7.54 4.15
N ILE A 253 11.49 6.85 3.05
CA ILE A 253 12.10 5.56 2.71
C ILE A 253 13.46 5.81 2.04
N GLU A 254 14.46 5.08 2.51
CA GLU A 254 15.79 5.04 1.90
C GLU A 254 15.81 3.92 0.86
N VAL A 255 16.43 4.20 -0.28
CA VAL A 255 16.49 3.28 -1.42
C VAL A 255 17.93 2.80 -1.58
N GLU A 256 18.07 1.49 -1.72
CA GLU A 256 19.36 0.85 -2.00
C GLU A 256 19.88 1.21 -3.40
N GLU A 257 21.19 1.20 -3.58
CA GLU A 257 21.81 1.41 -4.90
C GLU A 257 21.31 0.36 -5.92
N GLY A 258 20.92 0.83 -7.10
CA GLY A 258 20.30 -0.01 -8.13
C GLY A 258 18.84 -0.42 -7.86
N GLY A 259 18.25 0.06 -6.76
CA GLY A 259 16.83 -0.09 -6.46
C GLY A 259 15.93 0.92 -7.20
N VAL A 260 14.62 0.81 -7.00
CA VAL A 260 13.64 1.76 -7.54
C VAL A 260 13.70 3.07 -6.74
N ALA A 261 14.16 4.14 -7.38
CA ALA A 261 14.30 5.45 -6.74
C ALA A 261 13.09 6.38 -6.91
N GLU A 262 12.17 6.09 -7.83
CA GLU A 262 10.99 6.92 -8.11
C GLU A 262 9.72 6.06 -8.13
N VAL A 263 8.64 6.59 -7.55
CA VAL A 263 7.29 6.07 -7.75
C VAL A 263 6.35 7.19 -8.18
N LYS A 264 5.63 6.94 -9.28
CA LYS A 264 4.63 7.85 -9.82
C LYS A 264 3.26 7.56 -9.24
N VAL A 265 2.68 8.55 -8.58
CA VAL A 265 1.35 8.51 -7.99
C VAL A 265 0.35 9.05 -8.99
N ILE A 266 -0.48 8.17 -9.52
CA ILE A 266 -1.50 8.47 -10.53
C ILE A 266 -2.87 8.57 -9.86
N SER A 267 -3.62 9.64 -10.13
CA SER A 267 -4.99 9.83 -9.61
C SER A 267 -5.96 10.38 -10.65
N LEU A 268 -7.25 10.04 -10.54
CA LEU A 268 -8.30 10.36 -11.52
C LEU A 268 -8.94 11.77 -11.35
N GLU A 269 -8.30 12.68 -10.60
CA GLU A 269 -8.86 13.94 -10.03
C GLU A 269 -9.61 13.79 -8.69
#